data_AF-A0A0N8R551-F1
#
_entry.id   AF-A0A0N8R551-F1
#
_cell.length_a   1.000
_cell.length_b   1.000
_cell.length_c   1.000
_cell.angle_alpha   90.00
_cell.angle_beta   90.00
_cell.angle_gamma   90.00
#
_symmetry.space_group_name_H-M   'P 1'
#
loop_
_entity.id
_entity.type
_entity.pdbx_description
1 polymer ?
#
loop_
_entity_poly.entity_id
_entity_poly.type
_entity_poly.pdbx_seq_one_letter_code
_entity_poly.pdbx_strand_id
1 'polypeptide(L)'
;MVRKSELTNATWSEINFSEALWTIPKERMKRRNPHLVFLSRQALDFFIALKTLAGGSEYVLPSRYDSDLPMSAATINQVLTLTYRLAQKEGVPLGKV
;
A
#
# COMPACT_ATOMS: atom_id res chain seq x y z
N MET A 1 -11.12 1.68 -3.36
CA MET A 1 -10.22 2.68 -2.74
C MET A 1 -9.93 2.23 -1.33
N VAL A 2 -8.66 2.12 -0.94
CA VAL A 2 -8.24 1.63 0.38
C VAL A 2 -7.81 2.77 1.29
N ARG A 3 -7.93 2.56 2.60
CA ARG A 3 -7.41 3.49 3.61
C ARG A 3 -5.90 3.31 3.75
N LYS A 4 -5.23 4.35 4.23
CA LYS A 4 -3.80 4.29 4.54
C LYS A 4 -3.44 3.10 5.46
N SER A 5 -4.20 2.90 6.53
CA SER A 5 -3.97 1.79 7.48
C SER A 5 -4.21 0.42 6.86
N GLU A 6 -5.04 0.33 5.83
CA GLU A 6 -5.28 -0.90 5.09
C GLU A 6 -4.05 -1.25 4.26
N LEU A 7 -3.48 -0.27 3.56
CA LEU A 7 -2.25 -0.42 2.77
C LEU A 7 -1.00 -0.66 3.62
N THR A 8 -0.79 0.10 4.70
CA THR A 8 0.44 -0.03 5.50
C THR A 8 0.56 -1.38 6.21
N ASN A 9 -0.58 -1.99 6.59
CA ASN A 9 -0.60 -3.29 7.26
C ASN A 9 -1.03 -4.42 6.32
N ALA A 10 -1.00 -4.20 5.00
CA ALA A 10 -1.30 -5.24 4.02
C ALA A 10 -0.25 -6.34 4.09
N THR A 11 -0.68 -7.60 4.03
CA THR A 11 0.19 -8.77 3.99
C THR A 11 0.05 -9.50 2.66
N TRP A 12 1.04 -10.30 2.29
CA TRP A 12 1.01 -11.04 1.03
C TRP A 12 -0.10 -12.10 0.98
N SER A 13 -0.55 -12.59 2.14
CA SER A 13 -1.67 -13.54 2.24
C SER A 13 -3.03 -12.93 1.86
N GLU A 14 -3.15 -11.60 1.88
CA GLU A 14 -4.35 -10.89 1.44
C GLU A 14 -4.42 -10.72 -0.09
N ILE A 15 -3.32 -10.97 -0.82
CA ILE A 15 -3.20 -10.71 -2.27
C ILE A 15 -3.27 -12.03 -3.06
N ASN A 16 -4.35 -12.22 -3.80
CA ASN A 16 -4.47 -13.27 -4.81
C ASN A 16 -4.01 -12.72 -6.18
N PHE A 17 -2.79 -13.07 -6.58
CA PHE A 17 -2.21 -12.64 -7.86
C PHE A 17 -2.90 -13.29 -9.07
N SER A 18 -3.43 -14.50 -8.93
CA SER A 18 -4.11 -15.22 -10.01
C SER A 18 -5.47 -14.61 -10.33
N GLU A 19 -6.20 -14.22 -9.29
CA GLU A 19 -7.55 -13.62 -9.41
C GLU A 19 -7.54 -12.09 -9.47
N ALA A 20 -6.35 -11.47 -9.42
CA ALA A 20 -6.22 -10.02 -9.36
C ALA A 20 -7.03 -9.39 -8.21
N LEU A 21 -6.99 -10.00 -7.02
CA LEU A 21 -7.85 -9.62 -5.90
C LEU A 21 -7.04 -9.39 -4.63
N TRP A 22 -7.26 -8.24 -4.00
CA TRP A 22 -6.82 -7.99 -2.63
C TRP A 22 -8.02 -8.04 -1.68
N THR A 23 -8.00 -8.97 -0.74
CA THR A 23 -9.05 -9.17 0.26
C THR A 23 -8.58 -8.69 1.62
N ILE A 24 -9.09 -7.56 2.08
CA ILE A 24 -8.83 -7.09 3.45
C ILE A 24 -9.79 -7.82 4.40
N PRO A 25 -9.28 -8.53 5.41
CA PRO A 25 -10.08 -9.37 6.29
C PRO A 25 -11.02 -8.53 7.16
N LYS A 26 -12.17 -9.11 7.52
CA LYS A 26 -13.22 -8.44 8.31
C LYS A 26 -12.72 -7.95 9.67
N GLU A 27 -11.71 -8.62 10.23
CA GLU A 27 -11.05 -8.33 11.49
C GLU A 27 -10.42 -6.94 11.49
N ARG A 28 -9.96 -6.48 10.32
CA ARG A 28 -9.37 -5.14 10.12
C ARG A 28 -10.41 -4.08 9.73
N MET A 29 -11.67 -4.48 9.55
CA MET A 29 -12.74 -3.62 9.03
C MET A 29 -13.72 -3.19 10.10
N LYS A 30 -13.98 -1.87 10.19
CA LYS A 30 -14.92 -1.29 11.16
C LYS A 30 -16.32 -1.90 11.11
N ARG A 31 -16.80 -2.29 9.93
CA ARG A 31 -18.13 -2.88 9.72
C ARG A 31 -18.14 -4.41 9.70
N ARG A 32 -17.02 -5.07 10.03
CA ARG A 32 -16.86 -6.54 10.05
C ARG A 32 -17.26 -7.26 8.75
N ASN A 33 -17.21 -6.54 7.63
CA ASN A 33 -17.33 -7.12 6.30
C ASN A 33 -15.95 -7.06 5.63
N PRO A 34 -15.49 -8.15 4.99
CA PRO A 34 -14.28 -8.11 4.18
C PRO A 34 -14.38 -7.03 3.11
N HIS A 35 -13.26 -6.36 2.81
CA HIS A 35 -13.19 -5.39 1.72
C HIS A 35 -12.46 -6.03 0.55
N LEU A 36 -13.18 -6.21 -0.56
CA LEU A 36 -12.65 -6.77 -1.80
C LEU A 36 -12.19 -5.65 -2.72
N VAL A 37 -10.92 -5.69 -3.12
CA VAL A 37 -10.28 -4.72 -4.00
C VAL A 37 -9.77 -5.44 -5.24
N PHE A 38 -10.50 -5.30 -6.34
CA PHE A 38 -10.04 -5.78 -7.64
C PHE A 38 -8.87 -4.93 -8.13
N LEU A 39 -7.76 -5.59 -8.44
CA LEU A 39 -6.51 -4.97 -8.83
C LEU A 39 -6.47 -4.82 -10.35
N SER A 40 -6.13 -3.62 -10.82
CA SER A 40 -5.79 -3.42 -12.22
C SER A 40 -4.46 -4.11 -12.55
N ARG A 41 -4.18 -4.29 -13.85
CA ARG A 41 -2.87 -4.82 -14.30
C ARG A 41 -1.71 -4.00 -13.74
N GLN A 42 -1.80 -2.67 -13.80
CA GLN A 42 -0.78 -1.77 -13.24
C GLN A 42 -0.60 -1.98 -11.74
N ALA A 43 -1.68 -2.16 -10.98
CA ALA A 43 -1.59 -2.42 -9.55
C ALA A 43 -0.88 -3.75 -9.28
N LEU A 44 -1.21 -4.81 -10.03
CA LEU A 44 -0.52 -6.10 -9.93
C LEU A 44 0.96 -5.98 -10.21
N ASP A 45 1.36 -5.25 -11.25
CA ASP A 45 2.77 -5.02 -11.58
C ASP A 45 3.51 -4.38 -10.39
N PHE A 46 2.88 -3.40 -9.72
CA PHE A 46 3.43 -2.82 -8.49
C PHE A 46 3.53 -3.83 -7.35
N PHE A 47 2.49 -4.65 -7.10
CA PHE A 47 2.55 -5.67 -6.06
C PHE A 47 3.63 -6.73 -6.33
N ILE A 48 3.85 -7.11 -7.60
CA ILE A 48 4.92 -8.03 -7.99
C ILE A 48 6.28 -7.41 -7.69
N ALA A 49 6.51 -6.16 -8.12
CA ALA A 49 7.77 -5.46 -7.84
C ALA A 49 8.01 -5.30 -6.33
N LEU A 50 6.98 -4.93 -5.57
CA LEU A 50 7.05 -4.81 -4.11
C LEU A 50 7.38 -6.15 -3.45
N LYS A 51 6.87 -7.28 -3.97
CA LYS A 51 7.17 -8.61 -3.43
C LYS A 51 8.63 -8.97 -3.55
N THR A 52 9.29 -8.58 -4.64
CA THR A 52 10.74 -8.73 -4.80
C THR A 52 11.51 -7.82 -3.83
N LEU A 53 11.02 -6.61 -3.57
CA LEU A 53 11.66 -5.64 -2.68
C LEU A 53 11.45 -5.94 -1.19
N ALA A 54 10.39 -6.67 -0.83
CA ALA A 54 10.03 -6.94 0.57
C ALA A 54 10.99 -7.92 1.28
N GLY A 55 11.90 -8.58 0.54
CA GLY A 55 13.01 -9.33 1.15
C GLY A 55 12.58 -10.50 2.04
N GLY A 56 11.40 -11.09 1.81
CA GLY A 56 10.86 -12.19 2.61
C GLY A 56 9.92 -11.77 3.75
N SER A 57 9.70 -10.47 3.96
CA SER A 57 8.68 -9.98 4.90
C SER A 57 7.27 -10.49 4.57
N GLU A 58 6.46 -10.72 5.59
CA GLU A 58 5.02 -10.98 5.45
C GLU A 58 4.26 -9.76 4.90
N TYR A 59 4.76 -8.55 5.17
CA TYR A 59 4.10 -7.30 4.80
C TYR A 59 4.44 -6.86 3.38
N VAL A 60 3.45 -6.25 2.72
CA VAL A 60 3.62 -5.63 1.40
C VAL A 60 4.58 -4.45 1.46
N LEU A 61 4.50 -3.68 2.54
CA LEU A 61 5.34 -2.54 2.83
C LEU A 61 6.00 -2.76 4.19
N PRO A 62 7.17 -3.42 4.27
CA PRO A 62 7.86 -3.65 5.53
C PRO A 62 8.46 -2.37 6.12
N SER A 63 8.69 -2.38 7.44
CA SER A 63 9.50 -1.38 8.10
C SER A 63 10.96 -1.49 7.66
N ARG A 64 11.64 -0.35 7.58
CA ARG A 64 13.05 -0.28 7.20
C ARG A 64 13.98 -0.97 8.20
N TYR A 65 13.59 -0.95 9.48
CA TYR A 65 14.44 -1.41 10.58
C TYR A 65 14.13 -2.84 11.02
N ASP A 66 12.94 -3.33 10.70
CA ASP A 66 12.45 -4.65 11.11
C ASP A 66 11.48 -5.17 10.03
N SER A 67 11.87 -6.23 9.34
CA SER A 67 11.06 -6.83 8.27
C SER A 67 9.80 -7.51 8.80
N ASP A 68 9.72 -7.79 10.10
CA ASP A 68 8.58 -8.44 10.72
C ASP A 68 7.52 -7.43 11.18
N LEU A 69 7.76 -6.13 10.93
CA LEU A 69 6.82 -5.05 11.22
C LEU A 69 6.40 -4.32 9.94
N PRO A 70 5.16 -3.81 9.89
CA PRO A 70 4.70 -3.00 8.79
C PRO A 70 5.38 -1.62 8.77
N MET A 71 5.38 -0.99 7.59
CA MET A 71 5.77 0.41 7.44
C MET A 71 4.92 1.32 8.32
N SER A 72 5.56 2.26 9.01
CA SER A 72 4.85 3.26 9.81
C SER A 72 3.85 4.07 8.97
N ALA A 73 2.67 4.29 9.53
CA ALA A 73 1.64 5.15 8.94
C ALA A 73 2.09 6.60 8.72
N ALA A 74 3.14 7.06 9.40
CA ALA A 74 3.72 8.37 9.19
C ALA A 74 4.57 8.44 7.91
N THR A 75 5.21 7.33 7.51
CA THR A 75 6.10 7.28 6.34
C THR A 75 5.36 7.63 5.05
N ILE A 76 4.19 7.05 4.82
CA ILE A 76 3.38 7.37 3.62
C ILE A 76 2.99 8.85 3.59
N ASN A 77 2.56 9.42 4.73
CA ASN A 77 2.23 10.83 4.81
C ASN A 77 3.44 11.72 4.48
N GLN A 78 4.62 11.33 4.97
CA GLN A 78 5.85 12.07 4.73
C GLN A 78 6.26 12.01 3.26
N VAL A 79 6.19 10.83 2.63
CA VAL A 79 6.46 10.67 1.19
C VAL A 79 5.53 11.56 0.37
N LEU A 80 4.23 11.50 0.61
CA LEU A 80 3.25 12.36 -0.09
C LEU A 80 3.55 13.86 0.09
N THR A 81 3.90 14.26 1.32
CA THR A 81 4.24 15.65 1.63
C THR A 81 5.50 16.11 0.88
N LEU A 82 6.54 15.28 0.84
CA LEU A 82 7.79 15.59 0.15
C LEU A 82 7.60 15.62 -1.37
N THR A 83 6.87 14.67 -1.94
CA THR A 83 6.54 14.65 -3.38
C THR A 83 5.72 15.88 -3.77
N TYR A 84 4.73 16.27 -2.97
CA TYR A 84 3.95 17.48 -3.20
C TYR A 84 4.83 18.74 -3.19
N ARG A 85 5.71 18.88 -2.19
CA ARG A 85 6.62 20.03 -2.10
C ARG A 85 7.60 20.09 -3.28
N LEU A 86 8.10 18.94 -3.72
CA LEU A 86 9.00 18.86 -4.88
C LEU A 86 8.28 19.29 -6.16
N ALA A 87 7.08 18.75 -6.41
CA ALA A 87 6.27 19.12 -7.57
C ALA A 87 5.95 20.63 -7.60
N GLN A 88 5.63 21.24 -6.45
CA GLN A 88 5.43 22.68 -6.33
C GLN A 88 6.69 23.48 -6.65
N LYS A 89 7.86 23.04 -6.16
CA LYS A 89 9.15 23.67 -6.46
C LYS A 89 9.50 23.60 -7.96
N GLU A 90 9.14 22.50 -8.61
CA GLU A 90 9.40 22.28 -10.05
C GLU A 90 8.33 22.90 -10.95
N GLY A 91 7.30 23.55 -10.38
CA GLY A 91 6.21 24.16 -11.16
C GLY A 91 5.31 23.13 -11.85
N VAL A 92 5.33 21.87 -11.42
CA VAL A 92 4.47 20.81 -11.96
C VAL A 92 3.03 21.11 -11.54
N PRO A 93 2.08 21.28 -12.48
CA PRO A 93 0.70 21.57 -12.14
C PRO A 93 0.06 20.34 -11.50
N LEU A 94 -0.11 20.39 -10.18
CA LEU A 94 -0.91 19.42 -9.44
C LEU A 94 -2.36 19.91 -9.45
N GLY A 95 -3.26 19.12 -10.05
CA GLY A 95 -4.69 19.40 -10.01
C GLY A 95 -5.17 19.55 -8.56
N LYS A 96 -6.10 20.47 -8.31
CA LYS A 96 -6.77 20.54 -7.01
C LYS A 96 -7.52 19.22 -6.79
N VAL A 97 -7.14 18.48 -5.75
CA VAL A 97 -7.87 17.30 -5.26
C VAL A 97 -9.06 17.78 -4.44
#